data_AF-A0A3D0VPV2-F1
#
_entry.id   AF-A0A3D0VPV2-F1
#
_cell.length_a   1.000
_cell.length_b   1.000
_cell.length_c   1.000
_cell.angle_alpha   90.00
_cell.angle_beta   90.00
_cell.angle_gamma   90.00
#
_symmetry.space_group_name_H-M   'P 1'
#
loop_
_entity.id
_entity.type
_entity.pdbx_description
1 polymer ?
#
loop_
_entity_poly.entity_id
_entity_poly.type
_entity_poly.pdbx_seq_one_letter_code
_entity_poly.pdbx_strand_id
1 'polypeptide(L)'
;MKTLVLITLMTVTCTAMFAQQIVDSFTKINVTGDIEITVKNGDEHGIFFSGSEASRDGLIYNISGGVLNIDATKMTEAINMKITAPVINEISLSSVSQLHSEGIINTQKLKLTSEGAAEFRMDLQCETLSLDLQGASEAWLGGNVNHLIAQLKGAAEVHAYELSAKSAEIYTEGASSMRVTVTDSLKATGSGASEIAYEGTPTNVDLNIEGVASIKKRSGESVGSALPDENANNQTGNCAENDDDKSREFNGHWAGVDLMMNSFVSKYGDINTTPGYDFMETDLAKSIGAQINFMEFNIPFVEKEKMAIGLTTGLGWSMLNYRLQNDVRLINDSAVLMAYSDTVSNTTRSKLTTSYLIMPLMLEFNTSGEKKDNGFHLGVGAFGGVRLGTHSKVVIDDRGDKDKFKSNGSFHLNPFKYGLMVRMGWGPLNLFANYALSEMFEKNEGPAVYPVEFGLSFDIN
;
A
#
# COMPACT_ATOMS: atom_id res chain seq x y z
N MET A 1 23.85 -29.10 -70.23
CA MET A 1 23.13 -29.15 -68.93
C MET A 1 24.13 -29.01 -67.81
N LYS A 2 23.73 -28.31 -66.74
CA LYS A 2 24.41 -28.12 -65.44
C LYS A 2 25.31 -26.89 -65.30
N THR A 3 24.62 -25.75 -65.29
CA THR A 3 24.74 -24.63 -64.35
C THR A 3 25.54 -24.97 -63.08
N LEU A 4 26.59 -24.21 -62.77
CA LEU A 4 27.18 -24.13 -61.43
C LEU A 4 27.04 -22.69 -60.93
N VAL A 5 26.21 -22.54 -59.91
CA VAL A 5 25.81 -21.28 -59.29
C VAL A 5 26.84 -20.87 -58.24
N LEU A 6 27.25 -19.61 -58.31
CA LEU A 6 28.02 -18.87 -57.33
C LEU A 6 27.14 -18.61 -56.10
N ILE A 7 27.54 -19.05 -54.90
CA ILE A 7 26.90 -18.64 -53.64
C ILE A 7 27.96 -17.96 -52.78
N THR A 8 27.92 -16.63 -52.78
CA THR A 8 28.68 -15.78 -51.88
C THR A 8 27.91 -15.70 -50.56
N LEU A 9 28.45 -16.30 -49.51
CA LEU A 9 27.90 -16.29 -48.16
C LEU A 9 28.16 -14.91 -47.54
N MET A 10 27.16 -14.02 -47.55
CA MET A 10 27.20 -12.75 -46.84
C MET A 10 26.60 -12.96 -45.45
N THR A 11 27.44 -13.21 -44.45
CA THR A 11 27.02 -13.24 -43.04
C THR A 11 26.80 -11.81 -42.57
N VAL A 12 25.54 -11.37 -42.56
CA VAL A 12 25.12 -10.16 -41.85
C VAL A 12 24.98 -10.54 -40.37
N THR A 13 25.99 -10.21 -39.57
CA THR A 13 25.82 -10.16 -38.11
C THR A 13 24.97 -8.94 -37.80
N CYS A 14 23.67 -9.16 -37.58
CA CYS A 14 22.77 -8.17 -37.02
C CYS A 14 23.17 -7.95 -35.56
N THR A 15 24.07 -7.00 -35.31
CA THR A 15 24.14 -6.37 -33.99
C THR A 15 22.86 -5.56 -33.85
N ALA A 16 21.95 -6.00 -32.98
CA ALA A 16 20.80 -5.21 -32.57
C ALA A 16 21.32 -3.94 -31.86
N MET A 17 21.57 -2.89 -32.65
CA MET A 17 21.63 -1.53 -32.13
C MET A 17 20.20 -1.17 -31.76
N PHE A 18 19.88 -1.18 -30.46
CA PHE A 18 18.69 -0.50 -29.98
C PHE A 18 18.91 1.00 -30.19
N ALA A 19 18.49 1.52 -31.34
CA ALA A 19 18.57 2.94 -31.66
C ALA A 19 17.30 3.65 -31.19
N GLN A 20 17.46 4.84 -30.60
CA GLN A 20 16.36 5.75 -30.30
C GLN A 20 15.58 6.05 -31.60
N GLN A 21 14.28 5.80 -31.60
CA GLN A 21 13.42 6.08 -32.74
C GLN A 21 13.05 7.56 -32.71
N ILE A 22 13.49 8.34 -33.70
CA ILE A 22 13.04 9.72 -33.88
C ILE A 22 11.57 9.70 -34.32
N VAL A 23 10.76 10.54 -33.71
CA VAL A 23 9.33 10.64 -33.95
C VAL A 23 8.90 12.08 -34.22
N ASP A 24 7.64 12.26 -34.62
CA ASP A 24 7.07 13.59 -34.81
C ASP A 24 7.12 14.43 -33.52
N SER A 25 7.05 15.75 -33.65
CA SER A 25 7.09 16.65 -32.50
C SER A 25 5.88 16.49 -31.60
N PHE A 26 6.11 16.45 -30.29
CA PHE A 26 5.08 16.45 -29.27
C PHE A 26 5.54 17.27 -28.06
N THR A 27 4.58 17.80 -27.31
CA THR A 27 4.85 18.47 -26.03
C THR A 27 4.00 17.92 -24.90
N LYS A 28 3.12 16.96 -25.20
CA LYS A 28 2.22 16.32 -24.25
C LYS A 28 2.36 14.81 -24.34
N ILE A 29 2.27 14.14 -23.20
CA ILE A 29 2.35 12.69 -23.09
C ILE A 29 1.06 12.22 -22.40
N ASN A 30 0.39 11.25 -23.01
CA ASN A 30 -0.83 10.64 -22.49
C ASN A 30 -0.64 9.12 -22.45
N VAL A 31 -0.85 8.52 -21.28
CA VAL A 31 -0.52 7.12 -21.01
C VAL A 31 -1.72 6.40 -20.40
N THR A 32 -2.03 5.23 -20.95
CA THR A 32 -3.07 4.34 -20.44
C THR A 32 -2.52 2.91 -20.39
N GLY A 33 -2.81 2.15 -19.33
CA GLY A 33 -2.24 0.83 -19.08
C GLY A 33 -1.01 0.82 -18.16
N ASP A 34 -0.49 -0.38 -17.88
CA ASP A 34 0.60 -0.65 -16.94
C ASP A 34 1.97 -0.54 -17.60
N ILE A 35 2.70 0.54 -17.32
CA ILE A 35 4.01 0.81 -17.92
C ILE A 35 4.87 1.74 -17.05
N GLU A 36 6.19 1.52 -17.11
CA GLU A 36 7.21 2.41 -16.55
C GLU A 36 7.81 3.28 -17.67
N ILE A 37 7.80 4.60 -17.46
CA ILE A 37 8.29 5.58 -18.42
C ILE A 37 9.41 6.42 -17.80
N THR A 38 10.50 6.60 -18.53
CA THR A 38 11.54 7.58 -18.20
C THR A 38 11.50 8.74 -19.18
N VAL A 39 11.35 9.98 -18.71
CA VAL A 39 11.35 11.19 -19.54
C VAL A 39 12.64 12.00 -19.35
N LYS A 40 13.14 12.62 -20.42
CA LYS A 40 14.26 13.58 -20.32
C LYS A 40 14.15 14.71 -21.34
N ASN A 41 14.71 15.87 -21.00
CA ASN A 41 14.95 16.90 -22.01
C ASN A 41 16.08 16.49 -22.96
N GLY A 42 15.92 16.75 -24.25
CA GLY A 42 16.96 16.61 -25.26
C GLY A 42 16.56 17.27 -26.58
N ASP A 43 17.51 17.46 -27.50
CA ASP A 43 17.28 18.26 -28.71
C ASP A 43 16.33 17.63 -29.74
N GLU A 44 16.02 16.34 -29.57
CA GLU A 44 15.20 15.54 -30.48
C GLU A 44 13.95 14.99 -29.78
N HIS A 45 12.92 14.70 -30.58
CA HIS A 45 11.76 13.93 -30.13
C HIS A 45 12.05 12.46 -30.41
N GLY A 46 12.19 11.66 -29.36
CA GLY A 46 12.60 10.27 -29.49
C GLY A 46 11.93 9.34 -28.50
N ILE A 47 11.70 8.11 -28.94
CA ILE A 47 11.20 7.01 -28.11
C ILE A 47 12.20 5.86 -28.18
N PHE A 48 12.52 5.29 -27.04
CA PHE A 48 13.40 4.15 -26.91
C PHE A 48 12.77 3.11 -25.99
N PHE A 49 12.97 1.83 -26.30
CA PHE A 49 12.44 0.71 -25.53
C PHE A 49 13.60 -0.12 -25.01
N SER A 50 13.60 -0.44 -23.71
CA SER A 50 14.48 -1.49 -23.19
C SER A 50 13.73 -2.83 -23.21
N GLY A 51 14.24 -3.81 -23.95
CA GLY A 51 13.65 -5.15 -24.01
C GLY A 51 13.67 -5.76 -25.40
N SER A 52 13.19 -6.99 -25.52
CA SER A 52 13.04 -7.66 -26.82
C SER A 52 11.84 -7.11 -27.59
N GLU A 53 11.81 -7.25 -28.92
CA GLU A 53 10.63 -6.86 -29.72
C GLU A 53 9.37 -7.62 -29.32
N ALA A 54 9.51 -8.87 -28.85
CA ALA A 54 8.39 -9.69 -28.38
C ALA A 54 7.70 -9.11 -27.14
N SER A 55 8.46 -8.45 -26.27
CA SER A 55 7.95 -7.80 -25.05
C SER A 55 7.14 -6.53 -25.34
N ARG A 56 7.07 -6.10 -26.60
CA ARG A 56 6.27 -4.95 -27.06
C ARG A 56 4.90 -5.36 -27.60
N ASP A 57 4.56 -6.64 -27.58
CA ASP A 57 3.24 -7.09 -28.01
C ASP A 57 2.14 -6.44 -27.15
N GLY A 58 1.09 -5.93 -27.82
CA GLY A 58 0.02 -5.19 -27.16
C GLY A 58 0.30 -3.71 -26.85
N LEU A 59 1.51 -3.19 -27.05
CA LEU A 59 1.81 -1.76 -26.91
C LEU A 59 1.49 -0.98 -28.19
N ILE A 60 0.62 0.02 -28.09
CA ILE A 60 0.26 0.91 -29.19
C ILE A 60 0.64 2.34 -28.83
N TYR A 61 1.35 3.04 -29.71
CA TYR A 61 1.58 4.48 -29.54
C TYR A 61 1.39 5.24 -30.84
N ASN A 62 0.95 6.50 -30.75
CA ASN A 62 0.81 7.40 -31.89
C ASN A 62 0.98 8.86 -31.46
N ILE A 63 1.40 9.71 -32.38
CA ILE A 63 1.47 11.15 -32.16
C ILE A 63 0.39 11.83 -32.98
N SER A 64 -0.48 12.57 -32.30
CA SER A 64 -1.60 13.28 -32.91
C SER A 64 -1.79 14.62 -32.21
N GLY A 65 -1.83 15.71 -32.98
CA GLY A 65 -2.05 17.06 -32.44
C GLY A 65 -0.99 17.53 -31.43
N GLY A 66 0.25 17.01 -31.52
CA GLY A 66 1.33 17.32 -30.57
C GLY A 66 1.24 16.54 -29.24
N VAL A 67 0.39 15.51 -29.18
CA VAL A 67 0.25 14.59 -28.05
C VAL A 67 0.79 13.22 -28.45
N LEU A 68 1.73 12.69 -27.66
CA LEU A 68 2.15 11.30 -27.71
C LEU A 68 1.17 10.46 -26.88
N ASN A 69 0.34 9.67 -27.54
CA ASN A 69 -0.61 8.75 -26.92
C ASN A 69 0.02 7.36 -26.84
N ILE A 70 0.03 6.77 -25.65
CA ILE A 70 0.58 5.44 -25.34
C ILE A 70 -0.53 4.60 -24.69
N ASP A 71 -0.85 3.48 -25.31
CA ASP A 71 -1.80 2.47 -24.82
C ASP A 71 -1.06 1.15 -24.59
N ALA A 72 -0.87 0.82 -23.32
CA ALA A 72 -0.23 -0.38 -22.81
C ALA A 72 -1.25 -1.37 -22.18
N THR A 73 -2.57 -1.15 -22.37
CA THR A 73 -3.61 -1.96 -21.69
C THR A 73 -3.61 -3.44 -22.07
N LYS A 74 -3.05 -3.79 -23.23
CA LYS A 74 -2.99 -5.16 -23.74
C LYS A 74 -1.62 -5.82 -23.53
N MET A 75 -0.71 -5.15 -22.84
CA MET A 75 0.61 -5.71 -22.56
C MET A 75 0.52 -6.84 -21.54
N THR A 76 1.35 -7.86 -21.75
CA THR A 76 1.48 -9.02 -20.85
C THR A 76 2.84 -9.07 -20.14
N GLU A 77 3.81 -8.28 -20.60
CA GLU A 77 5.14 -8.15 -20.03
C GLU A 77 5.45 -6.68 -19.75
N ALA A 78 6.10 -6.40 -18.63
CA ALA A 78 6.53 -5.05 -18.29
C ALA A 78 7.73 -4.62 -19.16
N ILE A 79 7.70 -3.38 -19.66
CA ILE A 79 8.82 -2.77 -20.38
C ILE A 79 9.08 -1.36 -19.86
N ASN A 80 10.32 -0.90 -20.01
CA ASN A 80 10.65 0.49 -19.72
C ASN A 80 10.73 1.26 -21.04
N MET A 81 9.93 2.31 -21.16
CA MET A 81 9.95 3.23 -22.30
C MET A 81 10.69 4.50 -21.90
N LYS A 82 11.71 4.88 -22.68
CA LYS A 82 12.38 6.16 -22.54
C LYS A 82 11.86 7.15 -23.59
N ILE A 83 11.49 8.34 -23.16
CA ILE A 83 10.98 9.42 -23.99
C ILE A 83 11.91 10.63 -23.87
N THR A 84 12.35 11.15 -25.00
CA THR A 84 13.16 12.38 -25.10
C THR A 84 12.37 13.43 -25.87
N ALA A 85 12.33 14.65 -25.36
CA ALA A 85 11.76 15.80 -26.07
C ALA A 85 12.42 17.11 -25.61
N PRO A 86 12.50 18.15 -26.47
CA PRO A 86 13.05 19.44 -26.05
C PRO A 86 12.23 20.09 -24.93
N VAL A 87 10.90 20.00 -25.01
CA VAL A 87 9.96 20.60 -24.06
C VAL A 87 8.81 19.64 -23.80
N ILE A 88 8.49 19.44 -22.53
CA ILE A 88 7.32 18.68 -22.07
C ILE A 88 6.45 19.62 -21.24
N ASN A 89 5.21 19.79 -21.66
CA ASN A 89 4.25 20.72 -21.06
C ASN A 89 3.15 20.01 -20.26
N GLU A 90 2.82 18.77 -20.61
CA GLU A 90 1.73 18.02 -20.00
C GLU A 90 2.03 16.53 -20.00
N ILE A 91 1.77 15.87 -18.87
CA ILE A 91 1.89 14.42 -18.69
C ILE A 91 0.60 13.95 -18.02
N SER A 92 -0.08 13.00 -18.64
CA SER A 92 -1.33 12.42 -18.13
C SER A 92 -1.20 10.90 -18.00
N LEU A 93 -1.49 10.40 -16.79
CA LEU A 93 -1.41 8.99 -16.41
C LEU A 93 -2.79 8.49 -15.96
N SER A 94 -3.48 7.73 -16.81
CA SER A 94 -4.88 7.32 -16.56
C SER A 94 -5.03 5.92 -15.93
N SER A 95 -3.93 5.23 -15.60
CA SER A 95 -3.94 3.84 -15.09
C SER A 95 -2.78 3.61 -14.12
N VAL A 96 -2.57 2.36 -13.71
CA VAL A 96 -1.35 1.96 -12.97
C VAL A 96 -0.15 2.33 -13.84
N SER A 97 0.64 3.33 -13.48
CA SER A 97 1.76 3.75 -14.31
C SER A 97 2.78 4.52 -13.49
N GLN A 98 4.05 4.35 -13.86
CA GLN A 98 5.18 4.99 -13.17
C GLN A 98 5.92 5.87 -14.16
N LEU A 99 6.22 7.10 -13.75
CA LEU A 99 6.99 8.04 -14.55
C LEU A 99 8.14 8.64 -13.76
N HIS A 100 9.33 8.49 -14.33
CA HIS A 100 10.60 8.95 -13.79
C HIS A 100 11.20 10.02 -14.69
N SER A 101 11.73 11.12 -14.14
CA SER A 101 12.62 11.99 -14.92
C SER A 101 14.06 11.50 -14.87
N GLU A 102 14.73 11.50 -16.02
CA GLU A 102 16.20 11.34 -16.10
C GLU A 102 16.80 12.75 -16.17
N GLY A 103 17.24 13.23 -15.01
CA GLY A 103 17.71 14.60 -14.81
C GLY A 103 16.57 15.61 -14.59
N ILE A 104 16.93 16.90 -14.64
CA ILE A 104 16.02 18.02 -14.38
C ILE A 104 15.18 18.31 -15.63
N ILE A 105 13.86 18.28 -15.48
CA ILE A 105 12.93 18.71 -16.52
C ILE A 105 12.80 20.23 -16.53
N ASN A 106 13.29 20.84 -17.59
CA ASN A 106 13.27 22.28 -17.85
C ASN A 106 12.13 22.63 -18.79
N THR A 107 11.17 23.43 -18.31
CA THR A 107 10.05 23.91 -19.13
C THR A 107 9.47 25.20 -18.54
N GLN A 108 8.73 25.98 -19.33
CA GLN A 108 7.99 27.11 -18.76
C GLN A 108 6.81 26.62 -17.92
N LYS A 109 6.00 25.71 -18.45
CA LYS A 109 4.80 25.22 -17.76
C LYS A 109 4.77 23.71 -17.83
N LEU A 110 4.51 23.06 -16.70
CA LEU A 110 4.29 21.62 -16.64
C LEU A 110 2.97 21.34 -15.94
N LYS A 111 2.11 20.54 -16.57
CA LYS A 111 0.90 19.99 -15.96
C LYS A 111 1.05 18.48 -15.79
N LEU A 112 0.90 17.97 -14.57
CA LEU A 112 0.86 16.53 -14.28
C LEU A 112 -0.58 16.18 -13.89
N THR A 113 -1.17 15.21 -14.57
CA THR A 113 -2.53 14.73 -14.26
C THR A 113 -2.57 13.22 -14.06
N SER A 114 -3.40 12.78 -13.11
CA SER A 114 -3.67 11.36 -12.92
C SER A 114 -5.12 11.09 -12.54
N GLU A 115 -5.66 9.97 -13.03
CA GLU A 115 -7.03 9.51 -12.73
C GLU A 115 -7.06 8.09 -12.11
N GLY A 116 -5.89 7.49 -11.86
CA GLY A 116 -5.72 6.11 -11.40
C GLY A 116 -4.70 5.96 -10.26
N ALA A 117 -3.92 4.87 -10.29
CA ALA A 117 -2.81 4.64 -9.38
C ALA A 117 -1.49 5.02 -10.07
N ALA A 118 -1.16 6.31 -10.07
CA ALA A 118 -0.03 6.84 -10.80
C ALA A 118 1.10 7.24 -9.85
N GLU A 119 2.35 7.00 -10.25
CA GLU A 119 3.53 7.42 -9.52
C GLU A 119 4.40 8.34 -10.38
N PHE A 120 4.75 9.53 -9.84
CA PHE A 120 5.65 10.48 -10.48
C PHE A 120 6.89 10.67 -9.62
N ARG A 121 8.10 10.46 -10.15
CA ARG A 121 9.35 10.92 -9.50
C ARG A 121 10.11 11.82 -10.45
N MET A 122 10.16 13.11 -10.14
CA MET A 122 10.69 14.10 -11.07
C MET A 122 11.48 15.22 -10.39
N ASP A 123 12.62 15.56 -10.98
CA ASP A 123 13.33 16.80 -10.70
C ASP A 123 12.93 17.86 -11.72
N LEU A 124 12.53 19.05 -11.25
CA LEU A 124 11.85 20.06 -12.06
C LEU A 124 12.50 21.44 -11.94
N GLN A 125 12.56 22.15 -13.06
CA GLN A 125 12.84 23.58 -13.09
C GLN A 125 11.84 24.27 -14.04
N CYS A 126 10.83 24.94 -13.47
CA CYS A 126 9.79 25.58 -14.28
C CYS A 126 9.19 26.86 -13.69
N GLU A 127 8.54 27.65 -14.53
CA GLU A 127 7.82 28.85 -14.10
C GLU A 127 6.52 28.46 -13.38
N THR A 128 5.77 27.52 -13.95
CA THR A 128 4.50 27.05 -13.37
C THR A 128 4.42 25.53 -13.38
N LEU A 129 4.19 24.94 -12.21
CA LEU A 129 3.86 23.53 -12.04
C LEU A 129 2.39 23.41 -11.62
N SER A 130 1.60 22.66 -12.39
CA SER A 130 0.22 22.34 -12.08
C SER A 130 0.08 20.84 -11.83
N LEU A 131 -0.39 20.47 -10.65
CA LEU A 131 -0.69 19.10 -10.27
C LEU A 131 -2.22 18.94 -10.18
N ASP A 132 -2.77 17.95 -10.88
CA ASP A 132 -4.18 17.55 -10.80
C ASP A 132 -4.21 16.03 -10.60
N LEU A 133 -3.99 15.61 -9.36
CA LEU A 133 -3.78 14.22 -9.00
C LEU A 133 -5.05 13.66 -8.35
N GLN A 134 -5.61 12.62 -8.97
CA GLN A 134 -6.82 11.97 -8.51
C GLN A 134 -6.56 10.47 -8.28
N GLY A 135 -7.41 9.83 -7.48
CA GLY A 135 -7.25 8.40 -7.18
C GLY A 135 -6.17 8.14 -6.12
N ALA A 136 -5.42 7.04 -6.29
CA ALA A 136 -4.34 6.61 -5.37
C ALA A 136 -2.97 6.94 -5.99
N SER A 137 -2.71 8.24 -6.16
CA SER A 137 -1.53 8.74 -6.87
C SER A 137 -0.44 9.21 -5.90
N GLU A 138 0.82 9.00 -6.25
CA GLU A 138 1.97 9.42 -5.44
C GLU A 138 2.94 10.25 -6.28
N ALA A 139 3.48 11.35 -5.74
CA ALA A 139 4.44 12.18 -6.44
C ALA A 139 5.60 12.61 -5.54
N TRP A 140 6.83 12.30 -5.97
CA TRP A 140 8.07 12.80 -5.38
C TRP A 140 8.69 13.83 -6.30
N LEU A 141 8.73 15.08 -5.84
CA LEU A 141 9.11 16.22 -6.66
C LEU A 141 10.27 16.96 -6.02
N GLY A 142 11.31 17.22 -6.81
CA GLY A 142 12.50 17.99 -6.42
C GLY A 142 12.75 19.18 -7.35
N GLY A 143 13.55 20.15 -6.90
CA GLY A 143 14.02 21.26 -7.74
C GLY A 143 13.40 22.63 -7.40
N ASN A 144 13.15 23.46 -8.42
CA ASN A 144 12.73 24.86 -8.22
C ASN A 144 11.55 25.25 -9.11
N VAL A 145 10.51 25.84 -8.52
CA VAL A 145 9.32 26.32 -9.24
C VAL A 145 8.92 27.72 -8.77
N ASN A 146 8.51 28.61 -9.68
CA ASN A 146 8.04 29.94 -9.28
C ASN A 146 6.58 29.88 -8.76
N HIS A 147 5.71 29.17 -9.49
CA HIS A 147 4.29 29.05 -9.16
C HIS A 147 3.86 27.58 -9.13
N LEU A 148 3.49 27.08 -7.96
CA LEU A 148 2.91 25.76 -7.77
C LEU A 148 1.39 25.86 -7.61
N ILE A 149 0.63 25.12 -8.41
CA ILE A 149 -0.81 24.96 -8.28
C ILE A 149 -1.09 23.47 -8.09
N ALA A 150 -1.53 23.04 -6.92
CA ALA A 150 -1.79 21.64 -6.63
C ALA A 150 -3.27 21.41 -6.31
N GLN A 151 -3.90 20.49 -7.04
CA GLN A 151 -5.23 19.98 -6.78
C GLN A 151 -5.12 18.47 -6.54
N LEU A 152 -5.31 18.06 -5.29
CA LEU A 152 -5.19 16.66 -4.89
C LEU A 152 -6.54 16.15 -4.42
N LYS A 153 -7.03 15.07 -5.03
CA LYS A 153 -8.35 14.49 -4.73
C LYS A 153 -8.26 13.00 -4.52
N GLY A 154 -8.99 12.47 -3.53
CA GLY A 154 -8.98 11.04 -3.24
C GLY A 154 -7.87 10.68 -2.26
N ALA A 155 -7.00 9.74 -2.61
CA ALA A 155 -5.90 9.22 -1.79
C ALA A 155 -4.53 9.59 -2.39
N ALA A 156 -4.40 10.85 -2.82
CA ALA A 156 -3.19 11.34 -3.47
C ALA A 156 -2.15 11.85 -2.44
N GLU A 157 -0.89 11.43 -2.56
CA GLU A 157 0.22 11.85 -1.70
C GLU A 157 1.33 12.55 -2.51
N VAL A 158 1.78 13.71 -2.03
CA VAL A 158 2.83 14.50 -2.69
C VAL A 158 3.95 14.80 -1.70
N HIS A 159 5.15 14.30 -2.00
CA HIS A 159 6.40 14.53 -1.28
C HIS A 159 7.26 15.53 -2.05
N ALA A 160 7.24 16.80 -1.65
CA ALA A 160 7.91 17.89 -2.35
C ALA A 160 8.70 18.82 -1.40
N TYR A 161 9.27 18.29 -0.30
CA TYR A 161 10.18 19.07 0.54
C TYR A 161 11.48 19.47 -0.18
N GLU A 162 11.91 18.65 -1.14
CA GLU A 162 13.06 18.93 -2.02
C GLU A 162 12.70 19.88 -3.18
N LEU A 163 11.43 20.24 -3.34
CA LEU A 163 10.94 21.23 -4.30
C LEU A 163 10.79 22.58 -3.61
N SER A 164 11.58 23.57 -4.02
CA SER A 164 11.43 24.96 -3.56
C SER A 164 10.45 25.71 -4.45
N ALA A 165 9.27 26.02 -3.93
CA ALA A 165 8.27 26.85 -4.59
C ALA A 165 8.29 28.30 -4.07
N LYS A 166 8.37 29.30 -4.95
CA LYS A 166 8.22 30.70 -4.48
C LYS A 166 6.81 30.97 -3.99
N SER A 167 5.82 30.61 -4.81
CA SER A 167 4.41 30.70 -4.45
C SER A 167 3.71 29.37 -4.66
N ALA A 168 2.79 29.04 -3.76
CA ALA A 168 2.00 27.83 -3.84
C ALA A 168 0.52 28.12 -3.58
N GLU A 169 -0.35 27.64 -4.48
CA GLU A 169 -1.80 27.52 -4.29
C GLU A 169 -2.15 26.02 -4.22
N ILE A 170 -2.53 25.56 -3.04
CA ILE A 170 -2.74 24.14 -2.75
C ILE A 170 -4.20 23.93 -2.39
N TYR A 171 -4.84 22.96 -3.04
CA TYR A 171 -6.18 22.49 -2.75
C TYR A 171 -6.15 20.99 -2.55
N THR A 172 -6.49 20.53 -1.36
CA THR A 172 -6.58 19.09 -1.03
C THR A 172 -8.01 18.72 -0.66
N GLU A 173 -8.47 17.59 -1.18
CA GLU A 173 -9.80 17.01 -0.92
C GLU A 173 -9.67 15.50 -0.71
N GLY A 174 -10.45 14.93 0.20
CA GLY A 174 -10.39 13.51 0.55
C GLY A 174 -9.24 13.19 1.50
N ALA A 175 -8.65 12.00 1.37
CA ALA A 175 -7.53 11.50 2.16
C ALA A 175 -6.18 11.82 1.47
N SER A 176 -5.96 13.09 1.12
CA SER A 176 -4.77 13.53 0.37
C SER A 176 -3.72 14.19 1.27
N SER A 177 -2.44 13.99 0.99
CA SER A 177 -1.34 14.60 1.74
C SER A 177 -0.39 15.36 0.82
N MET A 178 0.06 16.54 1.24
CA MET A 178 1.05 17.32 0.52
C MET A 178 2.11 17.87 1.48
N ARG A 179 3.38 17.66 1.13
CA ARG A 179 4.54 18.17 1.83
C ARG A 179 5.35 19.06 0.90
N VAL A 180 5.57 20.33 1.23
CA VAL A 180 6.21 21.27 0.28
C VAL A 180 7.03 22.37 0.95
N THR A 181 8.10 22.84 0.31
CA THR A 181 8.87 24.01 0.77
C THR A 181 8.41 25.27 0.03
N VAL A 182 8.01 26.32 0.76
CA VAL A 182 7.49 27.58 0.18
C VAL A 182 8.25 28.79 0.71
N THR A 183 8.68 29.71 -0.16
CA THR A 183 9.52 30.85 0.25
C THR A 183 8.82 32.20 0.33
N ASP A 184 7.83 32.50 -0.52
CA ASP A 184 7.27 33.86 -0.64
C ASP A 184 5.79 33.93 -0.24
N SER A 185 4.93 33.13 -0.88
CA SER A 185 3.49 33.12 -0.60
C SER A 185 2.86 31.73 -0.63
N LEU A 186 2.03 31.44 0.37
CA LEU A 186 1.28 30.19 0.48
C LEU A 186 -0.20 30.50 0.61
N LYS A 187 -1.00 29.96 -0.31
CA LYS A 187 -2.44 29.83 -0.16
C LYS A 187 -2.78 28.35 -0.13
N ALA A 188 -3.34 27.85 0.97
CA ALA A 188 -3.65 26.45 1.11
C ALA A 188 -5.06 26.24 1.64
N THR A 189 -5.84 25.46 0.91
CA THR A 189 -7.19 25.04 1.28
C THR A 189 -7.19 23.54 1.45
N GLY A 190 -7.38 23.07 2.69
CA GLY A 190 -7.53 21.66 2.99
C GLY A 190 -8.99 21.33 3.27
N SER A 191 -9.50 20.28 2.64
CA SER A 191 -10.85 19.74 2.88
C SER A 191 -10.83 18.21 3.04
N GLY A 192 -11.78 17.65 3.78
CA GLY A 192 -11.81 16.20 4.07
C GLY A 192 -10.73 15.77 5.07
N ALA A 193 -10.19 14.56 4.91
CA ALA A 193 -9.12 13.99 5.74
C ALA A 193 -7.73 14.28 5.16
N SER A 194 -7.49 15.54 4.76
CA SER A 194 -6.27 15.93 4.07
C SER A 194 -5.23 16.58 4.98
N GLU A 195 -3.95 16.42 4.66
CA GLU A 195 -2.82 17.03 5.39
C GLU A 195 -1.95 17.86 4.44
N ILE A 196 -1.66 19.11 4.81
CA ILE A 196 -0.70 19.97 4.11
C ILE A 196 0.38 20.36 5.11
N ALA A 197 1.59 19.85 4.94
CA ALA A 197 2.76 20.27 5.70
C ALA A 197 3.65 21.15 4.84
N TYR A 198 4.06 22.31 5.36
CA TYR A 198 4.96 23.19 4.62
C TYR A 198 6.18 23.60 5.43
N GLU A 199 7.32 23.70 4.73
CA GLU A 199 8.58 24.26 5.23
C GLU A 199 8.84 25.64 4.60
N GLY A 200 9.81 26.37 5.15
CA GLY A 200 10.19 27.71 4.71
C GLY A 200 9.55 28.84 5.51
N THR A 201 9.76 30.07 5.05
CA THR A 201 9.29 31.29 5.73
C THR A 201 8.54 32.20 4.75
N PRO A 202 7.40 31.77 4.19
CA PRO A 202 6.59 32.60 3.32
C PRO A 202 6.16 33.88 4.03
N THR A 203 6.24 35.00 3.31
CA THR A 203 5.85 36.33 3.80
C THR A 203 4.33 36.50 3.87
N ASN A 204 3.58 35.81 3.01
CA ASN A 204 2.13 35.85 2.97
C ASN A 204 1.57 34.42 3.09
N VAL A 205 0.71 34.17 4.07
CA VAL A 205 0.14 32.85 4.34
C VAL A 205 -1.38 32.99 4.51
N ASP A 206 -2.14 32.37 3.62
CA ASP A 206 -3.60 32.30 3.64
C ASP A 206 -4.03 30.83 3.72
N LEU A 207 -4.57 30.43 4.87
CA LEU A 207 -4.92 29.03 5.16
C LEU A 207 -6.42 28.92 5.39
N ASN A 208 -7.07 28.08 4.60
CA ASN A 208 -8.46 27.71 4.80
C ASN A 208 -8.55 26.22 5.11
N ILE A 209 -9.21 25.89 6.22
CA ILE A 209 -9.38 24.50 6.66
C ILE A 209 -10.87 24.22 6.71
N GLU A 210 -11.30 23.23 5.93
CA GLU A 210 -12.67 22.76 5.88
C GLU A 210 -12.72 21.29 6.36
N GLY A 211 -13.69 20.97 7.21
CA GLY A 211 -13.78 19.61 7.77
C GLY A 211 -12.64 19.30 8.75
N VAL A 212 -11.92 18.20 8.52
CA VAL A 212 -10.91 17.65 9.44
C VAL A 212 -9.48 17.75 8.88
N ALA A 213 -9.27 18.62 7.88
CA ALA A 213 -7.97 18.80 7.26
C ALA A 213 -6.97 19.46 8.23
N SER A 214 -5.68 19.17 8.04
CA SER A 214 -4.60 19.74 8.86
C SER A 214 -3.62 20.50 7.98
N ILE A 215 -3.33 21.76 8.34
CA ILE A 215 -2.29 22.53 7.66
C ILE A 215 -1.25 22.97 8.70
N LYS A 216 -0.01 22.50 8.56
CA LYS A 216 1.05 22.69 9.57
C LYS A 216 2.32 23.24 8.95
N LYS A 217 2.94 24.19 9.65
CA LYS A 217 4.31 24.60 9.38
C LYS A 217 5.28 23.65 10.10
N ARG A 218 6.27 23.13 9.39
CA ARG A 218 7.37 22.36 10.00
C ARG A 218 8.55 23.30 10.29
N SER A 219 8.95 23.39 11.56
CA SER A 219 10.12 24.15 11.98
C SER A 219 11.38 23.33 11.67
N GLY A 220 12.20 23.79 10.72
CA GLY A 220 13.46 23.15 10.40
C GLY A 220 14.48 23.32 11.54
N GLU A 221 14.92 22.22 12.14
CA GLU A 221 16.17 22.18 12.90
C GLU A 221 17.33 22.34 11.91
N SER A 222 18.11 23.39 12.10
CA SER A 222 19.35 23.62 11.37
C SER A 222 20.39 22.62 11.87
N VAL A 223 20.94 21.84 10.94
CA VAL A 223 22.14 21.03 11.16
C VAL A 223 23.31 21.99 11.42
N GLY A 224 23.56 22.25 12.71
CA GLY A 224 24.64 23.09 13.20
C GLY A 224 25.43 22.34 14.27
N SER A 225 26.55 21.77 13.88
CA SER A 225 27.57 21.22 14.78
C SER A 225 28.12 22.30 15.71
N ALA A 226 27.91 22.17 17.02
CA ALA A 226 28.73 22.80 18.04
C ALA A 226 28.70 21.98 19.33
N LEU A 227 29.88 21.77 19.90
CA LEU A 227 30.14 21.05 21.15
C LEU A 227 29.40 21.68 22.34
N PRO A 228 29.03 20.92 23.39
CA PRO A 228 28.41 21.50 24.58
C PRO A 228 29.50 22.18 25.41
N ASP A 229 29.30 23.47 25.71
CA ASP A 229 30.08 24.18 26.72
C ASP A 229 29.21 24.45 27.95
N GLU A 230 29.83 24.25 29.11
CA GLU A 230 29.24 24.27 30.43
C GLU A 230 28.89 25.70 30.91
N ASN A 231 27.96 25.72 31.88
CA ASN A 231 27.76 26.76 32.90
C ASN A 231 27.09 28.09 32.51
N ALA A 232 25.83 28.23 32.92
CA ALA A 232 25.38 29.42 33.65
C ALA A 232 24.12 29.13 34.48
N ASN A 233 24.28 29.03 35.80
CA ASN A 233 23.22 29.30 36.77
C ASN A 233 22.85 30.79 36.72
N ASN A 234 21.57 31.13 36.61
CA ASN A 234 20.90 31.87 37.71
C ASN A 234 19.38 32.00 37.54
N GLN A 235 18.71 31.84 38.67
CA GLN A 235 17.31 32.09 38.95
C GLN A 235 17.00 33.59 38.76
N THR A 236 15.84 34.05 38.28
CA THR A 236 14.55 34.09 38.97
C THR A 236 13.58 34.91 38.10
N GLY A 237 12.30 34.56 38.08
CA GLY A 237 11.26 35.38 37.47
C GLY A 237 9.94 34.63 37.28
N ASN A 238 9.21 34.50 38.37
CA ASN A 238 7.91 33.82 38.46
C ASN A 238 6.86 34.48 37.55
N CYS A 239 6.36 33.76 36.55
CA CYS A 239 4.98 33.83 36.07
C CYS A 239 4.53 32.39 35.90
N ALA A 240 3.59 31.96 36.74
CA ALA A 240 2.95 30.66 36.60
C ALA A 240 2.14 30.66 35.29
N GLU A 241 2.68 30.03 34.25
CA GLU A 241 1.89 29.50 33.14
C GLU A 241 1.69 28.01 33.41
N ASN A 242 0.42 27.64 33.62
CA ASN A 242 -0.02 26.26 33.60
C ASN A 242 0.08 25.76 32.16
N ASP A 243 1.26 25.30 31.74
CA ASP A 243 1.42 24.54 30.50
C ASP A 243 1.24 23.04 30.78
N ASP A 244 -0.01 22.67 31.07
CA ASP A 244 -0.52 21.33 30.82
C ASP A 244 -1.18 21.34 29.42
N ASP A 245 -0.39 21.41 28.36
CA ASP A 245 -0.86 21.02 27.02
C ASP A 245 -0.08 19.79 26.54
N LYS A 246 -0.35 18.67 27.22
CA LYS A 246 -0.05 17.35 26.68
C LYS A 246 -0.93 17.18 25.45
N SER A 247 -0.33 17.22 24.27
CA SER A 247 -0.96 16.87 23.00
C SER A 247 -1.78 15.60 23.17
N ARG A 248 -3.10 15.76 23.05
CA ARG A 248 -4.08 14.70 23.27
C ARG A 248 -4.15 13.88 21.99
N GLU A 249 -3.65 12.64 22.07
CA GLU A 249 -3.56 11.70 20.96
C GLU A 249 -4.69 10.67 21.07
N PHE A 250 -5.51 10.58 20.03
CA PHE A 250 -6.49 9.50 19.84
C PHE A 250 -5.82 8.13 20.02
N ASN A 251 -6.42 7.32 20.91
CA ASN A 251 -5.95 5.97 21.21
C ASN A 251 -6.76 4.96 20.40
N GLY A 252 -6.10 4.27 19.48
CA GLY A 252 -6.66 3.14 18.75
C GLY A 252 -6.65 1.87 19.60
N HIS A 253 -7.36 0.86 19.11
CA HIS A 253 -7.61 -0.39 19.81
C HIS A 253 -7.17 -1.59 18.95
N TRP A 254 -5.87 -1.63 18.62
CA TRP A 254 -5.27 -2.69 17.82
C TRP A 254 -4.10 -3.40 18.53
N ALA A 255 -3.14 -2.65 19.08
CA ALA A 255 -1.96 -3.18 19.75
C ALA A 255 -2.38 -4.02 20.96
N GLY A 256 -1.92 -5.28 20.99
CA GLY A 256 -2.38 -6.23 21.98
C GLY A 256 -2.28 -7.68 21.55
N VAL A 257 -3.11 -8.52 22.19
CA VAL A 257 -3.16 -9.95 21.94
C VAL A 257 -4.60 -10.39 21.68
N ASP A 258 -4.82 -10.98 20.51
CA ASP A 258 -6.09 -11.59 20.13
C ASP A 258 -6.06 -13.10 20.42
N LEU A 259 -7.12 -13.62 21.04
CA LEU A 259 -7.41 -15.04 21.18
C LEU A 259 -8.70 -15.36 20.44
N MET A 260 -8.63 -16.27 19.48
CA MET A 260 -9.74 -16.45 18.54
C MET A 260 -10.06 -17.90 18.26
N MET A 261 -11.31 -18.13 17.89
CA MET A 261 -11.76 -19.33 17.20
C MET A 261 -11.69 -19.07 15.70
N ASN A 262 -11.31 -20.08 14.93
CA ASN A 262 -11.15 -19.97 13.50
C ASN A 262 -11.83 -21.13 12.76
N SER A 263 -12.49 -20.82 11.65
CA SER A 263 -13.09 -21.78 10.72
C SER A 263 -13.14 -21.15 9.33
N PHE A 264 -14.03 -21.61 8.46
CA PHE A 264 -14.26 -21.05 7.14
C PHE A 264 -15.73 -21.20 6.73
N VAL A 265 -16.12 -20.42 5.73
CA VAL A 265 -17.44 -20.42 5.10
C VAL A 265 -17.30 -20.91 3.67
N SER A 266 -18.15 -21.83 3.23
CA SER A 266 -18.18 -22.31 1.85
C SER A 266 -18.70 -21.23 0.91
N LYS A 267 -18.46 -21.38 -0.40
CA LYS A 267 -19.08 -20.52 -1.43
C LYS A 267 -20.62 -20.46 -1.34
N TYR A 268 -21.25 -21.46 -0.72
CA TYR A 268 -22.71 -21.52 -0.55
C TYR A 268 -23.20 -20.89 0.76
N GLY A 269 -22.29 -20.37 1.59
CA GLY A 269 -22.61 -19.73 2.87
C GLY A 269 -22.64 -20.68 4.06
N ASP A 270 -22.39 -21.97 3.85
CA ASP A 270 -22.34 -22.95 4.92
C ASP A 270 -21.04 -22.81 5.74
N ILE A 271 -21.17 -22.72 7.06
CA ILE A 271 -20.02 -22.68 7.95
C ILE A 271 -19.49 -24.10 8.11
N ASN A 272 -18.16 -24.24 8.07
CA ASN A 272 -17.45 -25.46 8.43
C ASN A 272 -17.65 -26.67 7.50
N THR A 273 -18.28 -26.48 6.34
CA THR A 273 -18.48 -27.57 5.37
C THR A 273 -17.78 -27.25 4.06
N THR A 274 -17.36 -28.31 3.38
CA THR A 274 -16.61 -28.21 2.13
C THR A 274 -17.05 -29.33 1.17
N PRO A 275 -18.04 -29.09 0.30
CA PRO A 275 -18.54 -30.13 -0.59
C PRO A 275 -17.42 -30.77 -1.42
N GLY A 276 -17.23 -32.09 -1.26
CA GLY A 276 -16.17 -32.85 -1.95
C GLY A 276 -14.79 -32.79 -1.28
N TYR A 277 -14.68 -32.11 -0.15
CA TYR A 277 -13.47 -31.91 0.63
C TYR A 277 -13.69 -32.17 2.12
N ASP A 278 -14.65 -33.03 2.49
CA ASP A 278 -15.10 -33.27 3.88
C ASP A 278 -13.94 -33.48 4.88
N PHE A 279 -12.80 -33.97 4.42
CA PHE A 279 -11.56 -34.09 5.19
C PHE A 279 -11.01 -32.74 5.74
N MET A 280 -11.44 -31.61 5.19
CA MET A 280 -11.09 -30.26 5.62
C MET A 280 -12.03 -29.70 6.68
N GLU A 281 -13.20 -30.31 6.93
CA GLU A 281 -14.13 -29.86 7.96
C GLU A 281 -13.42 -29.71 9.31
N THR A 282 -13.68 -28.60 9.99
CA THR A 282 -13.00 -28.21 11.22
C THR A 282 -13.82 -28.53 12.47
N ASP A 283 -13.14 -28.85 13.56
CA ASP A 283 -13.72 -28.82 14.90
C ASP A 283 -13.56 -27.39 15.42
N LEU A 284 -14.63 -26.59 15.29
CA LEU A 284 -14.64 -25.17 15.65
C LEU A 284 -14.20 -24.97 17.11
N ALA A 285 -14.63 -25.83 18.04
CA ALA A 285 -14.29 -25.72 19.46
C ALA A 285 -12.79 -25.96 19.76
N LYS A 286 -12.09 -26.66 18.87
CA LYS A 286 -10.67 -26.97 18.99
C LYS A 286 -9.78 -26.19 18.02
N SER A 287 -10.38 -25.38 17.16
CA SER A 287 -9.69 -24.56 16.16
C SER A 287 -9.44 -23.17 16.72
N ILE A 288 -8.35 -23.04 17.48
CA ILE A 288 -8.05 -21.85 18.30
C ILE A 288 -6.76 -21.18 17.82
N GLY A 289 -6.82 -19.93 17.41
CA GLY A 289 -5.69 -19.11 17.02
C GLY A 289 -5.29 -18.07 18.07
N ALA A 290 -4.11 -17.50 17.87
CA ALA A 290 -3.65 -16.33 18.60
C ALA A 290 -2.99 -15.35 17.63
N GLN A 291 -3.12 -14.06 17.90
CA GLN A 291 -2.45 -13.01 17.15
C GLN A 291 -1.83 -11.98 18.09
N ILE A 292 -0.61 -11.57 17.77
CA ILE A 292 0.12 -10.54 18.49
C ILE A 292 0.15 -9.31 17.59
N ASN A 293 -0.51 -8.23 18.02
CA ASN A 293 -0.55 -6.95 17.33
C ASN A 293 0.53 -6.07 17.95
N PHE A 294 1.66 -5.95 17.25
CA PHE A 294 2.90 -5.39 17.81
C PHE A 294 3.23 -3.98 17.30
N MET A 295 2.48 -3.48 16.31
CA MET A 295 2.56 -2.10 15.84
C MET A 295 1.15 -1.55 15.65
N GLU A 296 0.93 -0.32 16.09
CA GLU A 296 -0.31 0.42 15.92
C GLU A 296 0.02 1.86 15.51
N PHE A 297 -0.75 2.40 14.57
CA PHE A 297 -0.69 3.77 14.12
C PHE A 297 -2.12 4.31 14.04
N ASN A 298 -2.33 5.46 14.69
CA ASN A 298 -3.65 6.04 14.87
C ASN A 298 -3.70 7.43 14.23
N ILE A 299 -4.74 7.68 13.45
CA ILE A 299 -4.99 8.95 12.78
C ILE A 299 -6.33 9.49 13.29
N PRO A 300 -6.34 10.46 14.23
CA PRO A 300 -7.58 11.08 14.70
C PRO A 300 -8.30 11.84 13.57
N PHE A 301 -9.62 11.69 13.49
CA PHE A 301 -10.50 12.51 12.66
C PHE A 301 -11.30 13.52 13.48
N VAL A 302 -11.88 13.08 14.59
CA VAL A 302 -12.65 13.93 15.51
C VAL A 302 -12.29 13.53 16.93
N GLU A 303 -11.98 14.48 17.80
CA GLU A 303 -11.77 14.22 19.22
C GLU A 303 -12.47 15.32 20.04
N LYS A 304 -13.42 14.90 20.88
CA LYS A 304 -14.22 15.74 21.78
C LYS A 304 -14.27 15.07 23.15
N GLU A 305 -14.68 15.80 24.19
CA GLU A 305 -14.73 15.31 25.58
C GLU A 305 -15.37 13.92 25.79
N LYS A 306 -16.32 13.50 24.94
CA LYS A 306 -17.06 12.23 25.06
C LYS A 306 -17.09 11.39 23.78
N MET A 307 -16.28 11.75 22.78
CA MET A 307 -16.32 11.06 21.49
C MET A 307 -15.02 11.28 20.76
N ALA A 308 -14.40 10.21 20.29
CA ALA A 308 -13.32 10.27 19.33
C ALA A 308 -13.64 9.38 18.14
N ILE A 309 -13.23 9.78 16.94
CA ILE A 309 -13.33 9.00 15.72
C ILE A 309 -11.96 9.10 15.06
N GLY A 310 -11.40 7.99 14.62
CA GLY A 310 -10.11 7.97 13.97
C GLY A 310 -9.93 6.74 13.11
N LEU A 311 -8.82 6.68 12.40
CA LEU A 311 -8.39 5.52 11.64
C LEU A 311 -7.27 4.84 12.41
N THR A 312 -7.36 3.52 12.54
CA THR A 312 -6.35 2.68 13.16
C THR A 312 -5.79 1.71 12.12
N THR A 313 -4.47 1.67 12.01
CA THR A 313 -3.72 0.69 11.23
C THR A 313 -2.57 0.13 12.07
N GLY A 314 -1.83 -0.84 11.54
CA GLY A 314 -0.78 -1.49 12.31
C GLY A 314 -0.23 -2.74 11.66
N LEU A 315 0.47 -3.55 12.46
CA LEU A 315 0.91 -4.88 12.06
C LEU A 315 0.65 -5.88 13.19
N GLY A 316 0.22 -7.06 12.79
CA GLY A 316 0.00 -8.19 13.68
C GLY A 316 0.51 -9.49 13.09
N TRP A 317 1.01 -10.36 13.94
CA TRP A 317 1.38 -11.72 13.58
C TRP A 317 0.31 -12.69 14.05
N SER A 318 -0.40 -13.31 13.13
CA SER A 318 -1.47 -14.26 13.39
C SER A 318 -1.00 -15.71 13.18
N MET A 319 -1.31 -16.55 14.17
CA MET A 319 -1.15 -18.00 14.11
C MET A 319 -2.50 -18.69 14.31
N LEU A 320 -3.04 -19.26 13.24
CA LEU A 320 -4.33 -19.93 13.25
C LEU A 320 -4.16 -21.44 13.18
N ASN A 321 -5.03 -22.13 13.90
CA ASN A 321 -4.94 -23.56 14.12
C ASN A 321 -6.26 -24.18 13.69
N TYR A 322 -6.30 -24.80 12.53
CA TYR A 322 -7.47 -25.52 12.03
C TYR A 322 -7.38 -26.98 12.48
N ARG A 323 -8.17 -27.36 13.47
CA ARG A 323 -8.29 -28.75 13.91
C ARG A 323 -9.30 -29.43 13.00
N LEU A 324 -8.88 -30.45 12.27
CA LEU A 324 -9.76 -31.18 11.36
C LEU A 324 -10.61 -32.18 12.17
N GLN A 325 -11.87 -32.38 11.76
CA GLN A 325 -12.75 -33.40 12.32
C GLN A 325 -12.31 -34.79 11.91
N ASN A 326 -11.85 -34.92 10.66
CA ASN A 326 -11.38 -36.17 10.10
C ASN A 326 -9.90 -36.39 10.43
N ASP A 327 -9.59 -37.62 10.86
CA ASP A 327 -8.24 -38.07 11.18
C ASP A 327 -7.46 -38.42 9.90
N VAL A 328 -7.10 -37.38 9.15
CA VAL A 328 -6.43 -37.48 7.85
C VAL A 328 -5.05 -36.83 7.85
N ARG A 329 -4.18 -37.28 6.94
CA ARG A 329 -2.93 -36.58 6.64
C ARG A 329 -3.07 -35.81 5.33
N LEU A 330 -2.80 -34.51 5.39
CA LEU A 330 -2.75 -33.65 4.20
C LEU A 330 -1.46 -33.90 3.40
N ILE A 331 -1.60 -33.96 2.08
CA ILE A 331 -0.48 -34.08 1.13
C ILE A 331 -0.20 -32.70 0.54
N ASN A 332 1.08 -32.35 0.45
CA ASN A 332 1.55 -31.08 -0.10
C ASN A 332 2.14 -31.21 -1.52
N ASP A 333 2.40 -32.43 -1.99
CA ASP A 333 3.11 -32.72 -3.25
C ASP A 333 2.15 -33.29 -4.31
N SER A 334 0.95 -32.73 -4.39
CA SER A 334 -0.09 -33.11 -5.36
C SER A 334 -0.51 -31.88 -6.18
N ALA A 335 -1.16 -32.10 -7.32
CA ALA A 335 -1.63 -30.99 -8.17
C ALA A 335 -2.81 -30.21 -7.56
N VAL A 336 -3.51 -30.82 -6.60
CA VAL A 336 -4.60 -30.23 -5.81
C VAL A 336 -4.46 -30.74 -4.37
N LEU A 337 -5.09 -30.06 -3.42
CA LEU A 337 -5.12 -30.49 -2.03
C LEU A 337 -5.76 -31.88 -1.92
N MET A 338 -4.98 -32.83 -1.42
CA MET A 338 -5.44 -34.19 -1.15
C MET A 338 -5.17 -34.57 0.30
N ALA A 339 -5.97 -35.50 0.80
CA ALA A 339 -5.75 -36.12 2.08
C ALA A 339 -5.96 -37.63 1.97
N TYR A 340 -5.24 -38.39 2.78
CA TYR A 340 -5.50 -39.82 2.94
C TYR A 340 -5.80 -40.14 4.41
N SER A 341 -6.73 -41.07 4.61
CA SER A 341 -6.96 -41.70 5.91
C SER A 341 -6.02 -42.89 6.02
N ASP A 342 -5.24 -42.93 7.08
CA ASP A 342 -4.39 -44.08 7.38
C ASP A 342 -5.23 -45.12 8.15
N THR A 343 -5.51 -46.26 7.51
CA THR A 343 -6.29 -47.35 8.10
C THR A 343 -5.44 -48.32 8.93
N VAL A 344 -4.11 -48.17 8.89
CA VAL A 344 -3.15 -49.05 9.57
C VAL A 344 -2.65 -48.39 10.87
N SER A 345 -2.41 -47.09 10.84
CA SER A 345 -2.02 -46.32 12.03
C SER A 345 -3.23 -45.61 12.63
N ASN A 346 -3.41 -45.71 13.96
CA ASN A 346 -4.53 -45.07 14.64
C ASN A 346 -4.26 -43.54 14.75
N THR A 347 -4.56 -42.82 13.68
CA THR A 347 -4.49 -41.36 13.67
C THR A 347 -5.58 -40.82 14.59
N THR A 348 -5.21 -39.99 15.56
CA THR A 348 -6.16 -39.48 16.58
C THR A 348 -6.34 -37.97 16.53
N ARG A 349 -5.46 -37.25 15.82
CA ARG A 349 -5.53 -35.78 15.67
C ARG A 349 -4.89 -35.35 14.36
N SER A 350 -5.62 -34.58 13.56
CA SER A 350 -5.09 -33.83 12.42
C SER A 350 -5.28 -32.32 12.59
N LYS A 351 -4.25 -31.54 12.24
CA LYS A 351 -4.24 -30.09 12.42
C LYS A 351 -3.47 -29.40 11.31
N LEU A 352 -4.05 -28.36 10.72
CA LEU A 352 -3.36 -27.41 9.84
C LEU A 352 -3.09 -26.12 10.59
N THR A 353 -1.85 -25.64 10.58
CA THR A 353 -1.46 -24.39 11.25
C THR A 353 -0.97 -23.40 10.21
N THR A 354 -1.54 -22.20 10.21
CA THR A 354 -1.18 -21.13 9.27
C THR A 354 -0.63 -19.93 10.03
N SER A 355 0.42 -19.32 9.49
CA SER A 355 1.07 -18.14 10.04
C SER A 355 0.99 -17.00 9.03
N TYR A 356 0.41 -15.86 9.42
CA TYR A 356 0.24 -14.67 8.56
C TYR A 356 0.74 -13.43 9.27
N LEU A 357 1.36 -12.52 8.52
CA LEU A 357 1.48 -11.12 8.90
C LEU A 357 0.23 -10.40 8.42
N ILE A 358 -0.48 -9.70 9.30
CA ILE A 358 -1.74 -9.00 9.04
C ILE A 358 -1.55 -7.51 9.24
N MET A 359 -2.11 -6.72 8.34
CA MET A 359 -2.21 -5.26 8.40
C MET A 359 -3.69 -4.87 8.39
N PRO A 360 -4.24 -4.29 9.48
CA PRO A 360 -5.60 -3.80 9.52
C PRO A 360 -5.69 -2.37 8.98
N LEU A 361 -6.89 -1.98 8.59
CA LEU A 361 -7.28 -0.61 8.30
C LEU A 361 -8.70 -0.42 8.80
N MET A 362 -8.85 0.19 9.98
CA MET A 362 -10.12 0.30 10.70
C MET A 362 -10.51 1.76 10.90
N LEU A 363 -11.76 2.09 10.62
CA LEU A 363 -12.40 3.29 11.15
C LEU A 363 -12.92 2.97 12.55
N GLU A 364 -12.39 3.66 13.55
CA GLU A 364 -12.72 3.50 14.96
C GLU A 364 -13.56 4.66 15.49
N PHE A 365 -14.58 4.32 16.25
CA PHE A 365 -15.42 5.23 17.03
C PHE A 365 -15.27 4.90 18.51
N ASN A 366 -14.86 5.89 19.29
CA ASN A 366 -14.61 5.78 20.73
C ASN A 366 -15.53 6.74 21.48
N THR A 367 -16.05 6.29 22.63
CA THR A 367 -16.93 7.08 23.51
C THR A 367 -16.19 7.74 24.67
N SER A 368 -14.90 7.46 24.84
CA SER A 368 -14.07 7.98 25.92
C SER A 368 -13.39 9.31 25.63
N GLY A 369 -13.40 9.76 24.36
CA GLY A 369 -12.95 11.11 23.99
C GLY A 369 -11.62 11.53 24.65
N GLU A 370 -11.57 12.77 25.14
CA GLU A 370 -10.40 13.33 25.83
C GLU A 370 -10.11 12.71 27.22
N LYS A 371 -11.06 12.01 27.84
CA LYS A 371 -10.92 11.58 29.23
C LYS A 371 -10.06 10.33 29.43
N LYS A 372 -9.61 9.66 28.36
CA LYS A 372 -8.88 8.37 28.41
C LYS A 372 -9.48 7.37 29.43
N ASP A 373 -10.78 7.45 29.67
CA ASP A 373 -11.52 6.49 30.48
C ASP A 373 -11.72 5.20 29.68
N ASN A 374 -11.98 4.08 30.37
CA ASN A 374 -12.42 2.81 29.77
C ASN A 374 -13.78 2.98 29.07
N GLY A 375 -13.78 3.61 27.91
CA GLY A 375 -14.96 3.85 27.09
C GLY A 375 -15.25 2.69 26.14
N PHE A 376 -16.49 2.66 25.69
CA PHE A 376 -16.86 1.83 24.55
C PHE A 376 -16.14 2.31 23.29
N HIS A 377 -15.71 1.37 22.47
CA HIS A 377 -15.12 1.62 21.16
C HIS A 377 -15.63 0.60 20.14
N LEU A 378 -15.65 1.01 18.88
CA LEU A 378 -16.11 0.24 17.73
C LEU A 378 -15.21 0.54 16.53
N GLY A 379 -14.44 -0.43 16.10
CA GLY A 379 -13.69 -0.44 14.84
C GLY A 379 -14.41 -1.25 13.76
N VAL A 380 -14.52 -0.69 12.56
CA VAL A 380 -14.98 -1.40 11.36
C VAL A 380 -14.00 -1.12 10.23
N GLY A 381 -13.59 -2.14 9.50
CA GLY A 381 -12.54 -1.97 8.52
C GLY A 381 -12.29 -3.16 7.61
N ALA A 382 -11.13 -3.12 6.98
CA ALA A 382 -10.60 -4.20 6.17
C ALA A 382 -9.23 -4.63 6.71
N PHE A 383 -8.78 -5.80 6.30
CA PHE A 383 -7.43 -6.27 6.58
C PHE A 383 -6.80 -6.86 5.32
N GLY A 384 -5.47 -6.75 5.23
CA GLY A 384 -4.63 -7.44 4.27
C GLY A 384 -3.60 -8.30 5.01
N GLY A 385 -3.11 -9.35 4.38
CA GLY A 385 -2.22 -10.29 5.03
C GLY A 385 -1.36 -11.11 4.08
N VAL A 386 -0.13 -11.39 4.51
CA VAL A 386 0.86 -12.18 3.79
C VAL A 386 1.23 -13.41 4.60
N ARG A 387 1.20 -14.58 3.96
CA ARG A 387 1.50 -15.86 4.62
C ARG A 387 2.99 -16.00 4.85
N LEU A 388 3.37 -16.19 6.11
CA LEU A 388 4.77 -16.40 6.51
C LEU A 388 5.14 -17.88 6.58
N GLY A 389 4.16 -18.76 6.80
CA GLY A 389 4.43 -20.18 6.91
C GLY A 389 3.20 -21.02 7.14
N THR A 390 3.34 -22.31 6.91
CA THR A 390 2.27 -23.28 7.11
C THR A 390 2.87 -24.63 7.49
N HIS A 391 2.21 -25.32 8.40
CA HIS A 391 2.55 -26.71 8.71
C HIS A 391 1.32 -27.52 9.07
N SER A 392 1.28 -28.75 8.59
CA SER A 392 0.33 -29.77 9.04
C SER A 392 0.96 -30.60 10.14
N LYS A 393 0.16 -30.97 11.15
CA LYS A 393 0.56 -31.84 12.25
C LYS A 393 -0.44 -32.97 12.41
N VAL A 394 0.07 -34.19 12.41
CA VAL A 394 -0.71 -35.40 12.66
C VAL A 394 -0.18 -36.10 13.90
N VAL A 395 -1.08 -36.64 14.72
CA VAL A 395 -0.75 -37.46 15.90
C VAL A 395 -1.26 -38.87 15.70
N ILE A 396 -0.35 -39.83 15.79
CA ILE A 396 -0.63 -41.26 15.68
C ILE A 396 -0.49 -41.86 17.08
N ASP A 397 -1.45 -42.70 17.47
CA ASP A 397 -1.44 -43.44 18.73
C ASP A 397 -1.11 -44.91 18.43
N ASP A 398 0.09 -45.36 18.81
CA ASP A 398 0.46 -46.77 18.73
C ASP A 398 0.47 -47.36 20.14
N ARG A 399 -0.62 -48.08 20.47
CA ARG A 399 -0.78 -48.81 21.74
C ARG A 399 -0.53 -47.95 22.99
N GLY A 400 -0.95 -46.69 22.95
CA GLY A 400 -0.82 -45.74 24.06
C GLY A 400 0.40 -44.83 23.98
N ASP A 401 1.35 -45.07 23.06
CA ASP A 401 2.43 -44.13 22.74
C ASP A 401 2.02 -43.20 21.61
N LYS A 402 2.34 -41.90 21.73
CA LYS A 402 1.81 -40.85 20.84
C LYS A 402 2.91 -40.14 20.08
N ASP A 403 3.07 -40.54 18.82
CA ASP A 403 4.01 -39.91 17.90
C ASP A 403 3.40 -38.72 17.17
N LYS A 404 4.21 -37.67 16.98
CA LYS A 404 3.79 -36.40 16.39
C LYS A 404 4.60 -36.10 15.13
N PHE A 405 3.94 -36.13 13.98
CA PHE A 405 4.56 -35.80 12.69
C PHE A 405 4.16 -34.38 12.28
N LYS A 406 5.15 -33.56 11.92
CA LYS A 406 4.93 -32.22 11.37
C LYS A 406 5.47 -32.17 9.94
N SER A 407 4.65 -31.69 9.01
CA SER A 407 5.05 -31.43 7.63
C SER A 407 4.90 -29.96 7.33
N ASN A 408 5.99 -29.30 6.94
CA ASN A 408 5.96 -27.94 6.41
C ASN A 408 5.63 -28.01 4.91
N GLY A 409 4.97 -26.99 4.40
CA GLY A 409 4.54 -26.94 3.01
C GLY A 409 3.50 -25.85 2.81
N SER A 410 3.19 -25.51 1.56
CA SER A 410 2.17 -24.50 1.25
C SER A 410 0.74 -25.04 1.45
N PHE A 411 0.53 -26.35 1.31
CA PHE A 411 -0.76 -27.03 1.29
C PHE A 411 -1.78 -26.33 0.37
N HIS A 412 -1.29 -25.81 -0.76
CA HIS A 412 -2.07 -25.04 -1.71
C HIS A 412 -2.80 -23.82 -1.11
N LEU A 413 -2.38 -23.33 0.06
CA LEU A 413 -3.00 -22.14 0.65
C LEU A 413 -2.57 -20.88 -0.08
N ASN A 414 -3.50 -19.94 -0.18
CA ASN A 414 -3.25 -18.65 -0.79
C ASN A 414 -2.14 -17.88 -0.02
N PRO A 415 -1.09 -17.38 -0.70
CA PRO A 415 -0.05 -16.57 -0.07
C PRO A 415 -0.57 -15.23 0.46
N PHE A 416 -1.70 -14.75 -0.07
CA PHE A 416 -2.32 -13.50 0.35
C PHE A 416 -3.70 -13.76 0.97
N LYS A 417 -4.06 -12.93 1.94
CA LYS A 417 -5.36 -12.96 2.59
C LYS A 417 -5.87 -11.54 2.74
N TYR A 418 -7.12 -11.28 2.36
CA TYR A 418 -7.74 -9.98 2.59
C TYR A 418 -9.21 -10.14 2.94
N GLY A 419 -9.77 -9.18 3.66
CA GLY A 419 -11.13 -9.31 4.13
C GLY A 419 -11.65 -8.10 4.90
N LEU A 420 -12.82 -8.29 5.49
CA LEU A 420 -13.48 -7.33 6.36
C LEU A 420 -13.23 -7.69 7.83
N MET A 421 -13.17 -6.68 8.68
CA MET A 421 -13.04 -6.86 10.12
C MET A 421 -13.96 -5.91 10.88
N VAL A 422 -14.42 -6.37 12.03
CA VAL A 422 -15.15 -5.59 13.02
C VAL A 422 -14.60 -5.89 14.40
N ARG A 423 -14.45 -4.86 15.22
CA ARG A 423 -13.95 -4.94 16.58
C ARG A 423 -14.77 -4.01 17.45
N MET A 424 -15.21 -4.47 18.60
CA MET A 424 -15.95 -3.65 19.55
C MET A 424 -15.57 -4.04 20.97
N GLY A 425 -15.40 -3.05 21.83
CA GLY A 425 -14.85 -3.30 23.15
C GLY A 425 -15.19 -2.22 24.16
N TRP A 426 -14.75 -2.47 25.37
CA TRP A 426 -14.86 -1.52 26.48
C TRP A 426 -13.56 -1.54 27.28
N GLY A 427 -12.81 -0.43 27.28
CA GLY A 427 -11.46 -0.39 27.85
C GLY A 427 -10.51 -1.38 27.14
N PRO A 428 -9.72 -2.20 27.86
CA PRO A 428 -8.75 -3.09 27.21
C PRO A 428 -9.38 -4.37 26.63
N LEU A 429 -10.67 -4.64 26.86
CA LEU A 429 -11.32 -5.89 26.43
C LEU A 429 -12.19 -5.67 25.20
N ASN A 430 -11.92 -6.46 24.17
CA ASN A 430 -12.55 -6.41 22.86
C ASN A 430 -13.17 -7.74 22.46
N LEU A 431 -14.27 -7.65 21.70
CA LEU A 431 -14.78 -8.72 20.85
C LEU A 431 -14.48 -8.33 19.40
N PHE A 432 -14.01 -9.26 18.59
CA PHE A 432 -13.78 -9.01 17.17
C PHE A 432 -14.23 -10.17 16.30
N ALA A 433 -14.43 -9.87 15.01
CA ALA A 433 -14.67 -10.85 13.97
C ALA A 433 -14.01 -10.42 12.66
N ASN A 434 -13.35 -11.36 11.99
CA ASN A 434 -12.73 -11.18 10.68
C ASN A 434 -13.37 -12.14 9.68
N TYR A 435 -13.68 -11.63 8.50
CA TYR A 435 -14.22 -12.39 7.37
C TYR A 435 -13.33 -12.19 6.15
N ALA A 436 -12.63 -13.23 5.72
CA ALA A 436 -11.80 -13.18 4.53
C ALA A 436 -12.65 -13.18 3.26
N LEU A 437 -12.36 -12.26 2.34
CA LEU A 437 -12.94 -12.22 0.99
C LEU A 437 -12.08 -13.00 -0.02
N SER A 438 -10.83 -13.29 0.33
CA SER A 438 -9.94 -14.19 -0.41
C SER A 438 -10.24 -15.65 -0.09
N GLU A 439 -10.21 -16.52 -1.11
CA GLU A 439 -10.25 -17.98 -0.89
C GLU A 439 -9.01 -18.45 -0.10
N MET A 440 -9.22 -19.40 0.81
CA MET A 440 -8.16 -20.00 1.64
C MET A 440 -7.09 -20.70 0.79
N PHE A 441 -7.50 -21.27 -0.34
CA PHE A 441 -6.65 -22.03 -1.24
C PHE A 441 -6.39 -21.27 -2.54
N GLU A 442 -5.30 -21.63 -3.21
CA GLU A 442 -5.02 -21.16 -4.58
C GLU A 442 -6.11 -21.66 -5.54
N LYS A 443 -6.31 -20.88 -6.61
CA LYS A 443 -7.43 -21.08 -7.52
C LYS A 443 -7.37 -22.46 -8.18
N ASN A 444 -8.44 -23.24 -8.01
CA ASN A 444 -8.56 -24.63 -8.48
C ASN A 444 -7.62 -25.64 -7.79
N GLU A 445 -6.91 -25.26 -6.73
CA GLU A 445 -6.00 -26.15 -6.02
C GLU A 445 -6.58 -26.68 -4.69
N GLY A 446 -7.79 -26.26 -4.32
CA GLY A 446 -8.48 -26.72 -3.12
C GLY A 446 -9.96 -26.31 -3.10
N PRO A 447 -10.66 -26.50 -1.96
CA PRO A 447 -12.05 -26.10 -1.83
C PRO A 447 -12.18 -24.56 -1.81
N ALA A 448 -13.23 -24.05 -2.46
CA ALA A 448 -13.56 -22.62 -2.44
C ALA A 448 -14.20 -22.24 -1.09
N VAL A 449 -13.35 -21.93 -0.12
CA VAL A 449 -13.74 -21.56 1.25
C VAL A 449 -13.07 -20.28 1.70
N TYR A 450 -13.77 -19.55 2.55
CA TYR A 450 -13.44 -18.21 3.01
C TYR A 450 -13.19 -18.22 4.51
N PRO A 451 -11.95 -18.01 4.99
CA PRO A 451 -11.63 -18.03 6.41
C PRO A 451 -12.47 -17.06 7.24
N VAL A 452 -12.89 -17.51 8.42
CA VAL A 452 -13.57 -16.69 9.42
C VAL A 452 -12.92 -16.84 10.78
N GLU A 453 -12.76 -15.73 11.48
CA GLU A 453 -12.21 -15.67 12.83
C GLU A 453 -13.12 -14.83 13.70
N PHE A 454 -13.27 -15.22 14.95
CA PHE A 454 -13.93 -14.39 15.94
C PHE A 454 -13.38 -14.72 17.32
N GLY A 455 -13.31 -13.73 18.19
CA GLY A 455 -12.60 -13.91 19.44
C GLY A 455 -12.59 -12.70 20.34
N LEU A 456 -11.82 -12.85 21.41
CA LEU A 456 -11.56 -11.79 22.36
C LEU A 456 -10.20 -11.18 22.06
N SER A 457 -10.07 -9.90 22.33
CA SER A 457 -8.78 -9.25 22.33
C SER A 457 -8.53 -8.41 23.57
N PHE A 458 -7.26 -8.35 23.92
CA PHE A 458 -6.72 -7.63 25.06
C PHE A 458 -5.76 -6.58 24.56
N ASP A 459 -6.19 -5.33 24.60
CA ASP A 459 -5.39 -4.20 24.18
C ASP A 459 -4.43 -3.79 25.29
N ILE A 460 -3.26 -3.28 24.89
CA ILE A 460 -2.20 -2.87 25.83
C ILE A 460 -2.02 -1.35 25.92
N ASN A 461 -2.89 -0.57 25.28
CA ASN A 461 -2.82 0.88 25.16
C ASN A 461 -3.65 1.66 26.19
#